data_AF-A0A0Q9Z0L4-F1
#
_entry.id   AF-A0A0Q9Z0L4-F1
#
_cell.length_a   1.000
_cell.length_b   1.000
_cell.length_c   1.000
_cell.angle_alpha   90.00
_cell.angle_beta   90.00
_cell.angle_gamma   90.00
#
_symmetry.space_group_name_H-M   'P 1'
#
loop_
_entity.id
_entity.type
_entity.pdbx_description
1 polymer ?
#
loop_
_entity_poly.entity_id
_entity_poly.type
_entity_poly.pdbx_seq_one_letter_code
_entity_poly.pdbx_strand_id
1 'polypeptide(L)'
;MKSGVTNHSRKKTVVQNSNNMLTEYSLGSLMLPDVLAYTLQYVPCYQLVGANKLSSVSKSWQKTLNVSHFAPVKFERILDECRKDPQRAIAILTDETLHPYLDLEKTIALAGCCSEFAKHLLSKNKKYGCLMENVDLLGQNNVEVAQDLLGMDLLSQTMLVSMGKKLPEVAMMILNSNYVRNFAAEHLCQIGKEHREVVRTILDTKEFYDRLTRKNLSCLAELVQNFSDIAMSILISTEKLSGNELAILGQKCLDVANHILNTEALSNKLTEENLATLGQFLPEIAIRVLNTRDLSEASLVKLAHTQKAALHILQTKELMNKLSLGSIQYLGGMHSEFAVFILNNPLLCEQLTGTQILMLAKCSSKVAMHIVSTQKLLEKLPKQSDYLFEVFSRYPSVMTHIRNTPSLIALKKNLEFFEVHPNRFQKNLKCCSFIFAKAKTWAGPKTSTLHQLNGVISDFRVKWW
;
A
#
# COMPACT_ATOMS: atom_id res chain seq x y z
N MET A 1 49.65 -7.27 -79.86
CA MET A 1 48.82 -8.47 -80.10
C MET A 1 47.53 -8.27 -79.30
N LYS A 2 46.32 -8.18 -79.90
CA LYS A 2 45.47 -9.30 -80.40
C LYS A 2 45.30 -10.38 -79.30
N SER A 3 44.12 -10.85 -78.88
CA SER A 3 42.68 -10.67 -79.22
C SER A 3 41.86 -11.22 -78.01
N GLY A 4 40.55 -11.04 -77.77
CA GLY A 4 39.39 -10.75 -78.62
C GLY A 4 38.43 -11.96 -78.67
N VAL A 5 37.09 -11.73 -78.71
CA VAL A 5 35.97 -12.72 -78.87
C VAL A 5 35.57 -13.48 -77.57
N THR A 6 34.37 -13.46 -76.95
CA THR A 6 32.92 -13.23 -77.25
C THR A 6 32.09 -14.42 -77.76
N ASN A 7 31.09 -14.88 -76.97
CA ASN A 7 29.69 -15.21 -77.35
C ASN A 7 29.03 -16.19 -76.32
N HIS A 8 27.92 -15.83 -75.65
CA HIS A 8 26.51 -15.79 -76.09
C HIS A 8 25.77 -17.15 -76.06
N SER A 9 24.77 -17.25 -75.17
CA SER A 9 23.42 -17.72 -75.52
C SER A 9 22.37 -17.37 -74.47
N ARG A 10 21.39 -16.55 -74.87
CA ARG A 10 20.11 -16.32 -74.17
C ARG A 10 19.04 -17.24 -74.76
N LYS A 11 18.21 -17.86 -73.91
CA LYS A 11 16.80 -18.33 -74.13
C LYS A 11 16.39 -19.11 -72.88
N LYS A 12 15.14 -19.09 -72.39
CA LYS A 12 14.01 -18.15 -72.62
C LYS A 12 13.06 -18.32 -71.42
N THR A 13 12.37 -17.27 -70.99
CA THR A 13 11.40 -17.32 -69.89
C THR A 13 10.17 -18.16 -70.23
N VAL A 14 9.69 -18.97 -69.28
CA VAL A 14 8.25 -19.25 -69.11
C VAL A 14 7.92 -19.12 -67.62
N VAL A 15 6.89 -18.35 -67.32
CA VAL A 15 6.32 -18.14 -65.99
C VAL A 15 5.16 -19.11 -65.81
N GLN A 16 5.07 -19.77 -64.66
CA GLN A 16 3.77 -20.03 -64.04
C GLN A 16 3.90 -20.24 -62.52
N ASN A 17 3.04 -19.53 -61.78
CA ASN A 17 2.71 -19.80 -60.37
C ASN A 17 2.24 -21.27 -60.24
N SER A 18 2.24 -21.92 -59.07
CA SER A 18 1.57 -21.43 -57.86
C SER A 18 1.87 -22.25 -56.60
N ASN A 19 1.62 -21.62 -55.44
CA ASN A 19 1.18 -22.22 -54.17
C ASN A 19 2.19 -22.94 -53.25
N ASN A 20 2.62 -22.17 -52.24
CA ASN A 20 2.46 -22.46 -50.81
C ASN A 20 2.90 -23.83 -50.26
N MET A 21 4.08 -23.85 -49.65
CA MET A 21 4.37 -24.62 -48.41
C MET A 21 5.56 -23.99 -47.66
N LEU A 22 5.39 -22.72 -47.27
CA LEU A 22 6.13 -22.10 -46.17
C LEU A 22 5.10 -21.64 -45.15
N THR A 23 4.70 -22.55 -44.27
CA THR A 23 3.96 -22.18 -43.07
C THR A 23 4.88 -21.40 -42.14
N GLU A 24 4.57 -20.13 -41.96
CA GLU A 24 5.05 -19.34 -40.83
C GLU A 24 4.78 -20.12 -39.53
N TYR A 25 5.85 -20.50 -38.82
CA TYR A 25 5.70 -20.94 -37.45
C TYR A 25 5.39 -19.71 -36.60
N SER A 26 4.09 -19.46 -36.44
CA SER A 26 3.57 -18.51 -35.45
C SER A 26 4.27 -18.72 -34.11
N LEU A 27 4.71 -17.63 -33.48
CA LEU A 27 5.10 -17.64 -32.07
C LEU A 27 3.85 -17.91 -31.23
N GLY A 28 3.49 -19.19 -31.12
CA GLY A 28 2.39 -19.65 -30.31
C GLY A 28 2.64 -19.31 -28.86
N SER A 29 1.86 -18.37 -28.34
CA SER A 29 1.63 -18.20 -26.90
C SER A 29 1.32 -19.58 -26.31
N LEU A 30 2.23 -20.09 -25.48
CA LEU A 30 2.02 -21.33 -24.76
C LEU A 30 0.85 -21.08 -23.80
N MET A 31 -0.27 -21.75 -24.02
CA MET A 31 -1.44 -21.55 -23.18
C MET A 31 -1.20 -22.28 -21.85
N LEU A 32 -1.79 -21.76 -20.78
CA LEU A 32 -1.75 -22.36 -19.43
C LEU A 32 -1.88 -23.92 -19.42
N PRO A 33 -2.77 -24.55 -20.21
CA PRO A 33 -2.83 -26.02 -20.37
C PRO A 33 -1.53 -26.71 -20.72
N ASP A 34 -0.63 -26.11 -21.52
CA ASP A 34 0.63 -26.75 -21.90
C ASP A 34 1.59 -26.84 -20.71
N VAL A 35 1.65 -25.79 -19.88
CA VAL A 35 2.44 -25.79 -18.62
C VAL A 35 1.85 -26.78 -17.62
N LEU A 36 0.51 -26.85 -17.51
CA LEU A 36 -0.17 -27.75 -16.57
C LEU A 36 -0.13 -29.22 -17.02
N ALA A 37 -0.34 -29.52 -18.31
CA ALA A 37 -0.14 -30.86 -18.85
C ALA A 37 1.33 -31.30 -18.71
N TYR A 38 2.27 -30.37 -18.89
CA TYR A 38 3.69 -30.63 -18.63
C TYR A 38 3.99 -30.87 -17.15
N THR A 39 3.26 -30.20 -16.24
CA THR A 39 3.34 -30.38 -14.78
C THR A 39 2.83 -31.77 -14.37
N LEU A 40 1.66 -32.14 -14.89
CA LEU A 40 0.94 -33.37 -14.54
C LEU A 40 1.72 -34.65 -14.86
N GLN A 41 2.48 -34.69 -15.96
CA GLN A 41 3.17 -35.91 -16.41
C GLN A 41 4.30 -36.39 -15.46
N TYR A 42 4.77 -35.54 -14.55
CA TYR A 42 5.88 -35.84 -13.63
C TYR A 42 5.46 -36.11 -12.19
N VAL A 43 4.18 -35.91 -11.87
CA VAL A 43 3.62 -36.44 -10.62
C VAL A 43 3.46 -37.94 -10.83
N PRO A 44 4.16 -38.81 -10.07
CA PRO A 44 4.07 -40.25 -10.28
C PRO A 44 2.62 -40.69 -10.22
N CYS A 45 2.16 -41.49 -11.20
CA CYS A 45 0.74 -41.82 -11.29
C CYS A 45 0.18 -42.43 -10.00
N TYR A 46 0.99 -43.10 -9.17
CA TYR A 46 0.58 -43.63 -7.86
C TYR A 46 0.41 -42.56 -6.75
N GLN A 47 0.99 -41.36 -6.87
CA GLN A 47 0.68 -40.23 -5.99
C GLN A 47 -0.70 -39.62 -6.32
N LEU A 48 -1.09 -39.61 -7.60
CA LEU A 48 -2.42 -39.20 -8.05
C LEU A 48 -3.49 -40.29 -7.83
N VAL A 49 -3.15 -41.55 -8.14
CA VAL A 49 -4.01 -42.74 -8.02
C VAL A 49 -4.03 -43.30 -6.58
N GLY A 50 -3.29 -42.69 -5.66
CA GLY A 50 -3.40 -42.87 -4.20
C GLY A 50 -4.72 -42.35 -3.58
N ALA A 51 -5.80 -42.29 -4.38
CA ALA A 51 -7.07 -41.62 -4.11
C ALA A 51 -7.83 -42.09 -2.85
N ASN A 52 -7.38 -43.18 -2.20
CA ASN A 52 -8.03 -43.77 -1.02
C ASN A 52 -7.30 -43.52 0.32
N LYS A 53 -6.25 -42.68 0.37
CA LYS A 53 -5.61 -42.27 1.65
C LYS A 53 -5.53 -40.76 1.91
N LEU A 54 -5.94 -39.90 0.99
CA LEU A 54 -6.04 -38.45 1.21
C LEU A 54 -7.08 -38.04 2.26
N SER A 55 -7.92 -38.96 2.74
CA SER A 55 -8.80 -38.77 3.91
C SER A 55 -8.05 -38.48 5.23
N SER A 56 -6.72 -38.66 5.27
CA SER A 56 -5.86 -38.32 6.41
C SER A 56 -5.15 -36.96 6.31
N VAL A 57 -5.06 -36.33 5.12
CA VAL A 57 -4.40 -35.02 4.96
C VAL A 57 -5.39 -33.90 5.22
N SER A 58 -5.66 -33.68 6.50
CA SER A 58 -6.43 -32.56 7.07
C SER A 58 -7.84 -32.31 6.50
N LYS A 59 -8.85 -32.76 7.24
CA LYS A 59 -10.29 -32.43 7.05
C LYS A 59 -10.60 -30.92 7.00
N SER A 60 -9.66 -30.03 7.28
CA SER A 60 -9.86 -28.58 7.19
C SER A 60 -9.95 -28.05 5.74
N TRP A 61 -9.31 -28.69 4.75
CA TRP A 61 -9.26 -28.21 3.36
C TRP A 61 -10.22 -28.94 2.40
N GLN A 62 -10.85 -30.05 2.81
CA GLN A 62 -12.05 -30.56 2.11
C GLN A 62 -13.26 -29.62 2.20
N LYS A 63 -13.15 -28.49 2.92
CA LYS A 63 -13.94 -27.29 2.61
C LYS A 63 -13.39 -26.69 1.31
N THR A 64 -13.92 -27.19 0.19
CA THR A 64 -13.54 -26.91 -1.20
C THR A 64 -12.97 -25.51 -1.41
N LEU A 65 -11.76 -25.44 -1.97
CA LEU A 65 -11.12 -24.21 -2.42
C LEU A 65 -12.00 -23.52 -3.47
N ASN A 66 -12.85 -22.58 -3.03
CA ASN A 66 -13.65 -21.79 -3.95
C ASN A 66 -12.84 -20.64 -4.58
N VAL A 67 -13.36 -20.11 -5.69
CA VAL A 67 -12.84 -18.97 -6.47
C VAL A 67 -12.33 -17.81 -5.60
N SER A 68 -13.00 -17.52 -4.48
CA SER A 68 -12.64 -16.39 -3.62
C SER A 68 -11.29 -16.54 -2.92
N HIS A 69 -10.68 -17.73 -2.89
CA HIS A 69 -9.36 -17.98 -2.30
C HIS A 69 -8.19 -17.66 -3.22
N PHE A 70 -8.41 -17.67 -4.54
CA PHE A 70 -7.40 -17.29 -5.55
C PHE A 70 -7.33 -15.77 -5.80
N ALA A 71 -8.12 -14.98 -5.06
CA ALA A 71 -7.95 -13.53 -4.99
C ALA A 71 -6.59 -13.19 -4.33
N PRO A 72 -5.84 -12.15 -4.79
CA PRO A 72 -4.43 -11.95 -4.44
C PRO A 72 -4.09 -12.02 -2.94
N VAL A 73 -4.88 -11.35 -2.09
CA VAL A 73 -4.67 -11.28 -0.62
C VAL A 73 -4.82 -12.65 0.07
N LYS A 74 -5.60 -13.57 -0.53
CA LYS A 74 -5.79 -14.92 0.01
C LYS A 74 -4.86 -15.94 -0.64
N PHE A 75 -4.42 -15.70 -1.87
CA PHE A 75 -3.46 -16.57 -2.57
C PHE A 75 -2.10 -16.62 -1.86
N GLU A 76 -1.62 -15.52 -1.28
CA GLU A 76 -0.39 -15.54 -0.48
C GLU A 76 -0.45 -16.55 0.68
N ARG A 77 -1.62 -16.72 1.32
CA ARG A 77 -1.80 -17.72 2.38
C ARG A 77 -1.71 -19.16 1.86
N ILE A 78 -2.10 -19.39 0.60
CA ILE A 78 -1.93 -20.68 -0.06
C ILE A 78 -0.43 -20.94 -0.28
N LEU A 79 0.33 -19.94 -0.73
CA LEU A 79 1.79 -20.03 -0.86
C LEU A 79 2.46 -20.27 0.51
N ASP A 80 2.06 -19.55 1.56
CA ASP A 80 2.59 -19.75 2.93
C ASP A 80 2.39 -21.19 3.46
N GLU A 81 1.32 -21.86 3.07
CA GLU A 81 1.09 -23.27 3.38
C GLU A 81 1.89 -24.20 2.47
N CYS A 82 1.98 -23.91 1.17
CA CYS A 82 2.75 -24.69 0.20
C CYS A 82 4.27 -24.64 0.48
N ARG A 83 4.80 -23.52 0.98
CA ARG A 83 6.21 -23.40 1.43
C ARG A 83 6.53 -24.32 2.61
N LYS A 84 5.54 -24.64 3.44
CA LYS A 84 5.67 -25.55 4.60
C LYS A 84 5.43 -27.01 4.23
N ASP A 85 4.67 -27.25 3.17
CA ASP A 85 4.22 -28.57 2.73
C ASP A 85 4.15 -28.59 1.19
N PRO A 86 5.29 -28.83 0.50
CA PRO A 86 5.37 -28.78 -0.97
C PRO A 86 4.41 -29.73 -1.70
N GLN A 87 3.93 -30.78 -1.03
CA GLN A 87 2.93 -31.69 -1.59
C GLN A 87 1.58 -30.99 -1.83
N ARG A 88 1.28 -29.89 -1.11
CA ARG A 88 0.08 -29.07 -1.37
C ARG A 88 0.17 -28.32 -2.70
N ALA A 89 1.35 -27.81 -3.06
CA ALA A 89 1.54 -27.16 -4.35
C ALA A 89 1.29 -28.14 -5.49
N ILE A 90 1.82 -29.37 -5.37
CA ILE A 90 1.57 -30.45 -6.31
C ILE A 90 0.06 -30.75 -6.40
N ALA A 91 -0.61 -30.98 -5.25
CA ALA A 91 -2.04 -31.27 -5.23
C ALA A 91 -2.89 -30.19 -5.92
N ILE A 92 -2.61 -28.91 -5.67
CA ILE A 92 -3.31 -27.78 -6.29
C ILE A 92 -3.04 -27.69 -7.80
N LEU A 93 -1.79 -27.88 -8.22
CA LEU A 93 -1.42 -27.90 -9.65
C LEU A 93 -2.04 -29.09 -10.39
N THR A 94 -2.28 -30.21 -9.68
CA THR A 94 -2.85 -31.42 -10.27
C THR A 94 -4.38 -31.44 -10.34
N ASP A 95 -5.06 -30.56 -9.60
CA ASP A 95 -6.51 -30.50 -9.57
C ASP A 95 -7.04 -29.71 -10.78
N GLU A 96 -7.49 -30.42 -11.81
CA GLU A 96 -8.08 -29.85 -13.03
C GLU A 96 -9.26 -28.90 -12.74
N THR A 97 -9.96 -29.05 -11.61
CA THR A 97 -11.05 -28.15 -11.22
C THR A 97 -10.56 -26.78 -10.76
N LEU A 98 -9.28 -26.66 -10.38
CA LEU A 98 -8.65 -25.42 -9.95
C LEU A 98 -7.94 -24.68 -11.09
N HIS A 99 -7.63 -25.37 -12.20
CA HIS A 99 -6.94 -24.79 -13.37
C HIS A 99 -7.55 -23.48 -13.89
N PRO A 100 -8.89 -23.30 -13.98
CA PRO A 100 -9.48 -22.03 -14.42
C PRO A 100 -9.21 -20.82 -13.51
N TYR A 101 -8.65 -21.03 -12.31
CA TYR A 101 -8.34 -19.99 -11.32
C TYR A 101 -6.83 -19.73 -11.15
N LEU A 102 -5.99 -20.58 -11.76
CA LEU A 102 -4.55 -20.44 -11.81
C LEU A 102 -4.15 -19.76 -13.11
N ASP A 103 -3.67 -18.52 -13.06
CA ASP A 103 -2.96 -17.94 -14.21
C ASP A 103 -1.51 -18.41 -14.24
N LEU A 104 -0.75 -17.96 -15.24
CA LEU A 104 0.65 -18.35 -15.40
C LEU A 104 1.49 -17.96 -14.16
N GLU A 105 1.31 -16.75 -13.62
CA GLU A 105 2.03 -16.28 -12.43
C GLU A 105 1.73 -17.17 -11.21
N LYS A 106 0.45 -17.47 -10.92
CA LYS A 106 0.07 -18.37 -9.82
C LYS A 106 0.62 -19.78 -10.01
N THR A 107 0.61 -20.28 -11.24
CA THR A 107 1.13 -21.61 -11.59
C THR A 107 2.62 -21.70 -11.33
N ILE A 108 3.40 -20.70 -11.78
CA ILE A 108 4.85 -20.64 -11.55
C ILE A 108 5.18 -20.43 -10.07
N ALA A 109 4.43 -19.57 -9.34
CA ALA A 109 4.63 -19.38 -7.91
C ALA A 109 4.36 -20.66 -7.08
N LEU A 110 3.33 -21.43 -7.42
CA LEU A 110 3.08 -22.75 -6.83
C LEU A 110 4.17 -23.75 -7.20
N ALA A 111 4.59 -23.79 -8.47
CA ALA A 111 5.69 -24.64 -8.91
C ALA A 111 6.99 -24.36 -8.12
N GLY A 112 7.28 -23.08 -7.86
CA GLY A 112 8.39 -22.62 -7.04
C GLY A 112 8.39 -23.12 -5.59
N CYS A 113 7.24 -23.54 -5.04
CA CYS A 113 7.17 -24.12 -3.70
C CYS A 113 7.75 -25.55 -3.63
N CYS A 114 7.94 -26.23 -4.77
CA CYS A 114 8.46 -27.60 -4.84
C CYS A 114 9.80 -27.62 -5.59
N SER A 115 10.92 -27.78 -4.88
CA SER A 115 12.26 -27.61 -5.45
C SER A 115 12.54 -28.57 -6.60
N GLU A 116 12.25 -29.87 -6.45
CA GLU A 116 12.43 -30.87 -7.50
C GLU A 116 11.65 -30.54 -8.78
N PHE A 117 10.41 -30.03 -8.63
CA PHE A 117 9.58 -29.67 -9.77
C PHE A 117 10.08 -28.40 -10.48
N ALA A 118 10.45 -27.38 -9.71
CA ALA A 118 11.03 -26.15 -10.26
C ALA A 118 12.39 -26.40 -10.95
N LYS A 119 13.29 -27.20 -10.34
CA LYS A 119 14.56 -27.62 -10.96
C LYS A 119 14.33 -28.35 -12.28
N HIS A 120 13.33 -29.24 -12.33
CA HIS A 120 12.97 -29.94 -13.57
C HIS A 120 12.49 -28.98 -14.66
N LEU A 121 11.60 -28.03 -14.34
CA LEU A 121 11.19 -26.97 -15.28
C LEU A 121 12.41 -26.20 -15.82
N LEU A 122 13.33 -25.79 -14.95
CA LEU A 122 14.56 -25.07 -15.33
C LEU A 122 15.47 -25.90 -16.24
N SER A 123 15.65 -27.20 -15.96
CA SER A 123 16.48 -28.10 -16.78
C SER A 123 16.02 -28.23 -18.23
N LYS A 124 14.72 -28.00 -18.49
CA LYS A 124 14.07 -28.10 -19.80
C LYS A 124 13.89 -26.72 -20.46
N ASN A 125 14.25 -25.64 -19.76
CA ASN A 125 13.82 -24.28 -20.09
C ASN A 125 14.48 -23.66 -21.33
N LYS A 126 15.46 -24.32 -21.96
CA LYS A 126 16.02 -23.92 -23.27
C LYS A 126 14.97 -23.88 -24.42
N LYS A 127 13.70 -24.23 -24.15
CA LYS A 127 12.58 -24.23 -25.10
C LYS A 127 11.44 -23.25 -24.77
N TYR A 128 11.37 -22.64 -23.59
CA TYR A 128 10.16 -21.93 -23.13
C TYR A 128 10.42 -20.45 -22.80
N GLY A 129 10.31 -19.58 -23.81
CA GLY A 129 10.51 -18.13 -23.65
C GLY A 129 9.57 -17.47 -22.62
N CYS A 130 8.35 -17.97 -22.45
CA CYS A 130 7.39 -17.43 -21.47
C CYS A 130 7.77 -17.69 -20.00
N LEU A 131 8.55 -18.73 -19.70
CA LEU A 131 9.04 -18.96 -18.34
C LEU A 131 10.12 -17.93 -17.97
N MET A 132 10.89 -17.45 -18.95
CA MET A 132 11.98 -16.49 -18.73
C MET A 132 11.49 -15.15 -18.17
N GLU A 133 10.31 -14.69 -18.57
CA GLU A 133 9.74 -13.42 -18.10
C GLU A 133 9.33 -13.46 -16.62
N ASN A 134 9.07 -14.65 -16.07
CA ASN A 134 8.53 -14.88 -14.73
C ASN A 134 9.40 -15.84 -13.89
N VAL A 135 10.67 -16.03 -14.29
CA VAL A 135 11.55 -17.06 -13.72
C VAL A 135 11.89 -16.79 -12.25
N ASP A 136 11.82 -15.53 -11.81
CA ASP A 136 12.01 -15.14 -10.42
C ASP A 136 10.91 -15.69 -9.49
N LEU A 137 9.68 -15.89 -9.99
CA LEU A 137 8.57 -16.45 -9.20
C LEU A 137 8.86 -17.87 -8.69
N LEU A 138 9.72 -18.63 -9.40
CA LEU A 138 10.20 -19.94 -8.97
C LEU A 138 11.11 -19.81 -7.73
N GLY A 139 12.07 -18.89 -7.77
CA GLY A 139 13.02 -18.66 -6.66
C GLY A 139 12.42 -17.91 -5.47
N GLN A 140 11.32 -17.15 -5.65
CA GLN A 140 10.64 -16.44 -4.57
C GLN A 140 10.12 -17.35 -3.44
N ASN A 141 9.88 -18.63 -3.72
CA ASN A 141 9.18 -19.53 -2.81
C ASN A 141 10.04 -20.70 -2.29
N ASN A 142 11.26 -20.90 -2.81
CA ASN A 142 12.16 -21.94 -2.34
C ASN A 142 13.64 -21.54 -2.48
N VAL A 143 14.37 -21.75 -1.38
CA VAL A 143 15.77 -21.34 -1.19
C VAL A 143 16.73 -22.08 -2.13
N GLU A 144 16.53 -23.39 -2.35
CA GLU A 144 17.36 -24.19 -3.27
C GLU A 144 17.15 -23.75 -4.73
N VAL A 145 15.89 -23.49 -5.10
CA VAL A 145 15.54 -23.05 -6.45
C VAL A 145 16.15 -21.68 -6.76
N ALA A 146 16.12 -20.76 -5.79
CA ALA A 146 16.80 -19.48 -5.91
C ALA A 146 18.32 -19.64 -6.05
N GLN A 147 18.94 -20.57 -5.31
CA GLN A 147 20.37 -20.86 -5.42
C GLN A 147 20.74 -21.40 -6.81
N ASP A 148 19.97 -22.36 -7.33
CA ASP A 148 20.17 -22.91 -8.68
C ASP A 148 20.00 -21.82 -9.76
N LEU A 149 18.99 -20.95 -9.61
CA LEU A 149 18.74 -19.81 -10.48
C LEU A 149 19.87 -18.76 -10.46
N LEU A 150 20.49 -18.52 -9.31
CA LEU A 150 21.68 -17.65 -9.19
C LEU A 150 22.90 -18.24 -9.90
N GLY A 151 22.95 -19.56 -10.10
CA GLY A 151 23.93 -20.24 -10.95
C GLY A 151 23.69 -20.08 -12.46
N MET A 152 22.57 -19.47 -12.86
CA MET A 152 22.24 -19.21 -14.26
C MET A 152 22.41 -17.71 -14.57
N ASP A 153 23.25 -17.37 -15.56
CA ASP A 153 23.45 -15.99 -16.08
C ASP A 153 22.23 -15.48 -16.90
N LEU A 154 21.03 -15.64 -16.33
CA LEU A 154 19.73 -15.38 -16.96
C LEU A 154 18.91 -14.30 -16.24
N LEU A 155 19.27 -13.96 -15.00
CA LEU A 155 18.48 -13.07 -14.15
C LEU A 155 18.84 -11.60 -14.35
N SER A 156 17.82 -10.78 -14.63
CA SER A 156 17.94 -9.32 -14.58
C SER A 156 17.99 -8.81 -13.13
N GLN A 157 18.45 -7.57 -12.92
CA GLN A 157 18.45 -6.95 -11.59
C GLN A 157 17.04 -6.85 -10.98
N THR A 158 16.02 -6.59 -11.82
CA THR A 158 14.63 -6.53 -11.36
C THR A 158 14.10 -7.90 -10.94
N MET A 159 14.46 -8.98 -11.67
CA MET A 159 14.17 -10.36 -11.28
C MET A 159 14.84 -10.74 -9.96
N LEU A 160 16.13 -10.42 -9.78
CA LEU A 160 16.85 -10.66 -8.52
C LEU A 160 16.18 -9.94 -7.35
N VAL A 161 15.85 -8.66 -7.51
CA VAL A 161 15.12 -7.88 -6.48
C VAL A 161 13.73 -8.43 -6.20
N SER A 162 13.04 -8.96 -7.21
CA SER A 162 11.73 -9.61 -7.07
C SER A 162 11.86 -10.91 -6.25
N MET A 163 12.86 -11.74 -6.59
CA MET A 163 13.20 -12.99 -5.92
C MET A 163 13.55 -12.79 -4.43
N GLY A 164 14.34 -11.76 -4.12
CA GLY A 164 14.78 -11.45 -2.76
C GLY A 164 13.78 -10.69 -1.86
N LYS A 165 12.52 -10.49 -2.26
CA LYS A 165 11.50 -9.81 -1.43
C LYS A 165 10.73 -10.72 -0.48
N LYS A 166 10.85 -12.04 -0.65
CA LYS A 166 9.98 -13.03 0.03
C LYS A 166 10.70 -13.78 1.15
N LEU A 167 11.96 -14.15 0.92
CA LEU A 167 12.74 -15.00 1.81
C LEU A 167 14.07 -14.31 2.14
N PRO A 168 14.40 -14.06 3.43
CA PRO A 168 15.61 -13.35 3.81
C PRO A 168 16.88 -14.14 3.45
N GLU A 169 16.83 -15.48 3.43
CA GLU A 169 17.95 -16.33 3.00
C GLU A 169 18.29 -16.10 1.52
N VAL A 170 17.26 -15.92 0.68
CA VAL A 170 17.41 -15.63 -0.75
C VAL A 170 17.94 -14.22 -0.96
N ALA A 171 17.42 -13.24 -0.20
CA ALA A 171 17.94 -11.88 -0.19
C ALA A 171 19.43 -11.83 0.18
N MET A 172 19.83 -12.56 1.22
CA MET A 172 21.22 -12.68 1.66
C MET A 172 22.11 -13.37 0.62
N MET A 173 21.62 -14.41 -0.06
CA MET A 173 22.36 -15.02 -1.18
C MET A 173 22.58 -14.05 -2.34
N ILE A 174 21.58 -13.23 -2.69
CA ILE A 174 21.71 -12.20 -3.72
C ILE A 174 22.76 -11.16 -3.30
N LEU A 175 22.74 -10.69 -2.04
CA LEU A 175 23.75 -9.76 -1.52
C LEU A 175 25.18 -10.34 -1.46
N ASN A 176 25.32 -11.65 -1.26
CA ASN A 176 26.62 -12.34 -1.27
C ASN A 176 27.09 -12.75 -2.68
N SER A 177 26.25 -12.59 -3.71
CA SER A 177 26.55 -12.96 -5.09
C SER A 177 27.33 -11.86 -5.83
N ASN A 178 28.00 -12.21 -6.94
CA ASN A 178 28.67 -11.21 -7.79
C ASN A 178 27.70 -10.22 -8.47
N TYR A 179 26.40 -10.55 -8.60
CA TYR A 179 25.41 -9.70 -9.26
C TYR A 179 25.17 -8.36 -8.53
N VAL A 180 25.34 -8.34 -7.20
CA VAL A 180 25.12 -7.15 -6.34
C VAL A 180 26.05 -5.97 -6.69
N ARG A 181 27.22 -6.25 -7.29
CA ARG A 181 28.18 -5.21 -7.71
C ARG A 181 27.56 -4.20 -8.68
N ASN A 182 26.60 -4.65 -9.49
CA ASN A 182 25.96 -3.83 -10.52
C ASN A 182 24.67 -3.11 -10.06
N PHE A 183 24.18 -3.34 -8.83
CA PHE A 183 22.79 -3.01 -8.40
C PHE A 183 22.35 -1.54 -8.32
N ALA A 184 23.20 -0.53 -8.55
CA ALA A 184 22.94 0.87 -8.13
C ALA A 184 22.61 0.96 -6.62
N ALA A 185 21.58 1.71 -6.20
CA ALA A 185 21.19 1.86 -4.78
C ALA A 185 19.70 1.56 -4.50
N GLU A 186 18.81 1.81 -5.46
CA GLU A 186 17.36 1.57 -5.36
C GLU A 186 17.05 0.08 -5.20
N HIS A 187 17.79 -0.79 -5.88
CA HIS A 187 17.63 -2.24 -5.78
C HIS A 187 18.07 -2.77 -4.40
N LEU A 188 19.12 -2.20 -3.81
CA LEU A 188 19.53 -2.50 -2.43
C LEU A 188 18.43 -2.09 -1.43
N CYS A 189 17.80 -0.92 -1.60
CA CYS A 189 16.64 -0.54 -0.78
C CYS A 189 15.46 -1.52 -0.94
N GLN A 190 15.16 -1.94 -2.17
CA GLN A 190 14.01 -2.81 -2.44
C GLN A 190 14.19 -4.23 -1.90
N ILE A 191 15.41 -4.77 -1.87
CA ILE A 191 15.68 -6.10 -1.33
C ILE A 191 15.76 -6.09 0.21
N GLY A 192 16.29 -5.01 0.81
CA GLY A 192 16.28 -4.82 2.26
C GLY A 192 14.90 -4.55 2.85
N LYS A 193 13.99 -3.93 2.08
CA LYS A 193 12.68 -3.43 2.52
C LYS A 193 11.90 -4.35 3.48
N GLU A 194 11.87 -5.65 3.19
CA GLU A 194 11.01 -6.63 3.89
C GLU A 194 11.76 -7.40 5.01
N HIS A 195 13.07 -7.19 5.17
CA HIS A 195 13.99 -8.12 5.85
C HIS A 195 15.05 -7.40 6.72
N ARG A 196 14.96 -7.54 8.06
CA ARG A 196 15.73 -6.75 9.04
C ARG A 196 17.24 -7.00 8.94
N GLU A 197 17.61 -8.27 8.94
CA GLU A 197 18.96 -8.79 8.76
C GLU A 197 19.58 -8.40 7.41
N VAL A 198 18.76 -8.28 6.35
CA VAL A 198 19.22 -7.83 5.03
C VAL A 198 19.56 -6.33 5.08
N VAL A 199 18.74 -5.50 5.74
CA VAL A 199 19.05 -4.07 5.93
C VAL A 199 20.31 -3.88 6.77
N ARG A 200 20.48 -4.62 7.88
CA ARG A 200 21.73 -4.59 8.66
C ARG A 200 22.94 -4.92 7.79
N THR A 201 22.88 -6.03 7.05
CA THR A 201 23.95 -6.43 6.11
C THR A 201 24.28 -5.34 5.09
N ILE A 202 23.27 -4.64 4.56
CA ILE A 202 23.45 -3.51 3.62
C ILE A 202 24.13 -2.30 4.28
N LEU A 203 23.86 -2.03 5.56
CA LEU A 203 24.45 -0.90 6.28
C LEU A 203 25.85 -1.22 6.83
N ASP A 204 26.07 -2.45 7.29
CA ASP A 204 27.34 -2.93 7.84
C ASP A 204 28.38 -3.18 6.72
N THR A 205 27.93 -3.50 5.51
CA THR A 205 28.80 -3.67 4.34
C THR A 205 29.16 -2.31 3.73
N LYS A 206 30.38 -1.84 4.00
CA LYS A 206 30.88 -0.54 3.54
C LYS A 206 30.64 -0.27 2.04
N GLU A 207 30.89 -1.24 1.15
CA GLU A 207 30.67 -1.07 -0.30
C GLU A 207 29.20 -0.70 -0.61
N PHE A 208 28.25 -1.36 0.05
CA PHE A 208 26.83 -1.09 -0.14
C PHE A 208 26.45 0.24 0.49
N TYR A 209 26.91 0.51 1.71
CA TYR A 209 26.65 1.78 2.42
C TYR A 209 27.16 3.02 1.64
N ASP A 210 28.38 2.97 1.10
CA ASP A 210 28.98 4.07 0.33
C ASP A 210 28.21 4.36 -0.97
N ARG A 211 27.47 3.38 -1.50
CA ARG A 211 26.58 3.52 -2.67
C ARG A 211 25.21 4.13 -2.32
N LEU A 212 24.78 4.13 -1.06
CA LEU A 212 23.46 4.65 -0.68
C LEU A 212 23.44 6.19 -0.70
N THR A 213 22.52 6.77 -1.47
CA THR A 213 22.20 8.20 -1.34
C THR A 213 21.35 8.46 -0.08
N ARG A 214 21.20 9.73 0.30
CA ARG A 214 20.34 10.12 1.44
C ARG A 214 18.89 9.63 1.27
N LYS A 215 18.36 9.68 0.04
CA LYS A 215 17.04 9.15 -0.32
C LYS A 215 16.96 7.63 -0.11
N ASN A 216 18.04 6.90 -0.37
CA ASN A 216 18.12 5.46 -0.13
C ASN A 216 18.11 5.15 1.38
N LEU A 217 18.85 5.92 2.19
CA LEU A 217 18.84 5.82 3.65
C LEU A 217 17.45 6.18 4.23
N SER A 218 16.81 7.24 3.75
CA SER A 218 15.42 7.61 4.14
C SER A 218 14.42 6.51 3.75
N CYS A 219 14.57 5.92 2.57
CA CYS A 219 13.74 4.81 2.13
C CYS A 219 13.89 3.60 3.07
N LEU A 220 15.12 3.17 3.36
CA LEU A 220 15.36 2.08 4.33
C LEU A 220 14.76 2.41 5.70
N ALA A 221 14.95 3.64 6.20
CA ALA A 221 14.37 4.10 7.47
C ALA A 221 12.84 4.09 7.50
N GLU A 222 12.18 4.60 6.46
CA GLU A 222 10.72 4.64 6.33
C GLU A 222 10.08 3.25 6.30
N LEU A 223 10.79 2.27 5.76
CA LEU A 223 10.32 0.89 5.65
C LEU A 223 10.55 0.12 6.96
N VAL A 224 11.53 0.56 7.74
CA VAL A 224 11.99 -0.02 9.00
C VAL A 224 11.34 0.66 10.23
N GLN A 225 10.09 1.09 10.10
CA GLN A 225 9.29 1.66 11.22
C GLN A 225 9.16 0.72 12.43
N ASN A 226 9.49 -0.57 12.27
CA ASN A 226 9.46 -1.58 13.32
C ASN A 226 10.84 -1.95 13.91
N PHE A 227 11.98 -1.45 13.37
CA PHE A 227 13.33 -1.80 13.87
C PHE A 227 14.10 -0.54 14.28
N SER A 228 13.83 -0.07 15.51
CA SER A 228 14.42 1.13 16.12
C SER A 228 15.95 1.12 16.16
N ASP A 229 16.57 -0.05 16.29
CA ASP A 229 18.02 -0.26 16.27
C ASP A 229 18.66 0.08 14.92
N ILE A 230 17.98 -0.24 13.81
CA ILE A 230 18.45 0.08 12.46
C ILE A 230 18.30 1.59 12.22
N ALA A 231 17.17 2.17 12.61
CA ALA A 231 16.95 3.60 12.55
C ALA A 231 18.02 4.37 13.35
N MET A 232 18.38 3.88 14.54
CA MET A 232 19.48 4.43 15.35
C MET A 232 20.86 4.21 14.72
N SER A 233 21.12 3.04 14.13
CA SER A 233 22.39 2.77 13.41
C SER A 233 22.58 3.71 12.22
N ILE A 234 21.53 3.90 11.40
CA ILE A 234 21.53 4.89 10.31
C ILE A 234 21.85 6.28 10.87
N LEU A 235 21.17 6.69 11.94
CA LEU A 235 21.33 8.01 12.57
C LEU A 235 22.76 8.28 13.06
N ILE A 236 23.34 7.32 13.79
CA ILE A 236 24.71 7.41 14.34
C ILE A 236 25.75 7.43 13.21
N SER A 237 25.53 6.62 12.17
CA SER A 237 26.52 6.41 11.10
C SER A 237 26.55 7.53 10.06
N THR A 238 25.70 8.56 10.16
CA THR A 238 25.52 9.51 9.06
C THR A 238 25.36 10.98 9.46
N GLU A 239 26.35 11.79 9.09
CA GLU A 239 26.20 13.25 9.03
C GLU A 239 25.39 13.71 7.80
N LYS A 240 25.13 12.81 6.84
CA LYS A 240 24.58 13.14 5.51
C LYS A 240 23.10 13.52 5.52
N LEU A 241 22.31 13.11 6.54
CA LEU A 241 20.88 13.37 6.59
C LEU A 241 20.57 14.86 6.78
N SER A 242 19.59 15.34 6.01
CA SER A 242 18.96 16.64 6.13
C SER A 242 17.89 16.66 7.23
N GLY A 243 17.45 17.85 7.64
CA GLY A 243 16.40 17.99 8.67
C GLY A 243 15.09 17.26 8.36
N ASN A 244 14.71 17.19 7.08
CA ASN A 244 13.52 16.47 6.65
C ASN A 244 13.67 14.94 6.81
N GLU A 245 14.82 14.40 6.42
CA GLU A 245 15.08 12.96 6.51
C GLU A 245 15.26 12.53 7.97
N LEU A 246 15.88 13.36 8.82
CA LEU A 246 15.91 13.18 10.27
C LEU A 246 14.50 13.15 10.88
N ALA A 247 13.63 14.09 10.48
CA ALA A 247 12.26 14.12 10.95
C ALA A 247 11.47 12.86 10.56
N ILE A 248 11.58 12.42 9.31
CA ILE A 248 10.93 11.21 8.80
C ILE A 248 11.42 9.94 9.52
N LEU A 249 12.72 9.84 9.76
CA LEU A 249 13.39 8.76 10.48
C LEU A 249 12.92 8.66 11.95
N GLY A 250 12.76 9.80 12.62
CA GLY A 250 12.33 9.83 14.02
C GLY A 250 10.82 9.81 14.26
N GLN A 251 9.97 10.20 13.30
CA GLN A 251 8.53 10.49 13.53
C GLN A 251 7.69 9.34 14.12
N LYS A 252 8.20 8.10 14.12
CA LYS A 252 7.54 6.91 14.70
C LYS A 252 8.37 6.15 15.74
N CYS A 253 9.59 6.60 16.04
CA CYS A 253 10.47 5.94 16.99
C CYS A 253 10.92 6.93 18.07
N LEU A 254 10.42 6.74 19.29
CA LEU A 254 10.63 7.65 20.41
C LEU A 254 12.11 7.83 20.77
N ASP A 255 12.89 6.75 20.76
CA ASP A 255 14.32 6.80 21.10
C ASP A 255 15.13 7.57 20.06
N VAL A 256 14.85 7.34 18.78
CA VAL A 256 15.47 8.04 17.65
C VAL A 256 15.10 9.52 17.66
N ALA A 257 13.82 9.86 17.88
CA ALA A 257 13.38 11.25 18.00
C ALA A 257 14.01 11.97 19.21
N ASN A 258 14.13 11.29 20.35
CA ASN A 258 14.83 11.82 21.51
C ASN A 258 16.33 12.02 21.24
N HIS A 259 17.00 11.09 20.55
CA HIS A 259 18.40 11.26 20.17
C HIS A 259 18.60 12.47 19.23
N ILE A 260 17.74 12.64 18.23
CA ILE A 260 17.76 13.79 17.32
C ILE A 260 17.57 15.12 18.08
N LEU A 261 16.64 15.17 19.05
CA LEU A 261 16.38 16.38 19.84
C LEU A 261 17.39 16.65 20.97
N ASN A 262 18.16 15.65 21.39
CA ASN A 262 19.20 15.78 22.42
C ASN A 262 20.59 16.06 21.83
N THR A 263 20.81 15.73 20.55
CA THR A 263 22.08 15.94 19.87
C THR A 263 22.05 17.27 19.11
N GLU A 264 22.74 18.28 19.64
CA GLU A 264 22.68 19.66 19.14
C GLU A 264 22.90 19.79 17.62
N ALA A 265 23.93 19.09 17.09
CA ALA A 265 24.25 19.11 15.66
C ALA A 265 23.13 18.52 14.77
N LEU A 266 22.27 17.66 15.31
CA LEU A 266 21.09 17.12 14.63
C LEU A 266 19.87 18.02 14.82
N SER A 267 19.61 18.52 16.03
CA SER A 267 18.49 19.43 16.30
C SER A 267 18.61 20.75 15.56
N ASN A 268 19.84 21.23 15.33
CA ASN A 268 20.11 22.47 14.59
C ASN A 268 19.87 22.34 13.07
N LYS A 269 19.75 21.11 12.54
CA LYS A 269 19.33 20.86 11.16
C LYS A 269 17.81 20.92 10.97
N LEU A 270 17.01 20.89 12.04
CA LEU A 270 15.55 20.82 11.96
C LEU A 270 14.92 22.20 11.79
N THR A 271 14.17 22.38 10.71
CA THR A 271 13.22 23.49 10.57
C THR A 271 12.01 23.29 11.50
N GLU A 272 11.18 24.33 11.62
CA GLU A 272 9.89 24.25 12.31
C GLU A 272 9.00 23.11 11.78
N GLU A 273 8.88 22.98 10.45
CA GLU A 273 8.12 21.90 9.81
C GLU A 273 8.75 20.52 10.09
N ASN A 274 10.08 20.42 10.16
CA ASN A 274 10.75 19.18 10.50
C ASN A 274 10.43 18.76 11.95
N LEU A 275 10.45 19.70 12.90
CA LEU A 275 10.04 19.45 14.28
C LEU A 275 8.56 19.03 14.38
N ALA A 276 7.68 19.69 13.62
CA ALA A 276 6.27 19.36 13.56
C ALA A 276 6.01 17.96 12.97
N THR A 277 6.84 17.54 12.01
CA THR A 277 6.82 16.18 11.43
C THR A 277 7.34 15.15 12.44
N LEU A 278 8.46 15.43 13.11
CA LEU A 278 9.08 14.56 14.10
C LEU A 278 8.15 14.26 15.30
N GLY A 279 7.34 15.24 15.73
CA GLY A 279 6.36 15.07 16.79
C GLY A 279 5.02 14.46 16.35
N GLN A 280 4.71 14.37 15.06
CA GLN A 280 3.36 14.12 14.55
C GLN A 280 2.68 12.87 15.12
N PHE A 281 3.42 11.77 15.33
CA PHE A 281 2.86 10.51 15.86
C PHE A 281 3.36 10.16 17.27
N LEU A 282 4.17 11.03 17.89
CA LEU A 282 4.83 10.78 19.18
C LEU A 282 4.42 11.88 20.18
N PRO A 283 3.42 11.66 21.05
CA PRO A 283 2.85 12.73 21.87
C PRO A 283 3.85 13.35 22.85
N GLU A 284 4.82 12.59 23.35
CA GLU A 284 5.91 13.06 24.20
C GLU A 284 6.81 14.06 23.45
N ILE A 285 7.16 13.73 22.21
CA ILE A 285 7.96 14.59 21.32
C ILE A 285 7.14 15.83 20.92
N ALA A 286 5.86 15.66 20.60
CA ALA A 286 4.98 16.78 20.27
C ALA A 286 4.90 17.79 21.41
N ILE A 287 4.61 17.34 22.64
CA ILE A 287 4.55 18.22 23.83
C ILE A 287 5.91 18.90 24.07
N ARG A 288 7.02 18.18 23.92
CA ARG A 288 8.37 18.76 24.03
C ARG A 288 8.61 19.88 22.99
N VAL A 289 8.19 19.68 21.74
CA VAL A 289 8.30 20.70 20.68
C VAL A 289 7.38 21.90 20.96
N LEU A 290 6.13 21.65 21.36
CA LEU A 290 5.16 22.69 21.74
C LEU A 290 5.63 23.58 22.90
N ASN A 291 6.40 23.03 23.84
CA ASN A 291 6.90 23.75 25.02
C ASN A 291 8.22 24.51 24.79
N THR A 292 8.90 24.31 23.66
CA THR A 292 10.29 24.79 23.47
C THR A 292 10.46 25.81 22.36
N ARG A 293 9.49 25.99 21.45
CA ARG A 293 9.62 26.90 20.31
C ARG A 293 8.38 27.72 20.05
N ASP A 294 8.61 28.89 19.47
CA ASP A 294 7.57 29.67 18.82
C ASP A 294 7.20 29.00 17.50
N LEU A 295 6.01 28.42 17.43
CA LEU A 295 5.50 27.66 16.29
C LEU A 295 4.38 28.41 15.57
N SER A 296 4.32 28.26 14.26
CA SER A 296 3.22 28.68 13.39
C SER A 296 1.98 27.79 13.56
N GLU A 297 0.81 28.31 13.17
CA GLU A 297 -0.46 27.59 13.18
C GLU A 297 -0.39 26.23 12.46
N ALA A 298 0.25 26.16 11.29
CA ALA A 298 0.36 24.93 10.51
C ALA A 298 1.13 23.83 11.26
N SER A 299 2.22 24.19 11.96
CA SER A 299 2.99 23.27 12.79
C SER A 299 2.21 22.83 14.03
N LEU A 300 1.46 23.74 14.67
CA LEU A 300 0.59 23.40 15.80
C LEU A 300 -0.48 22.36 15.39
N VAL A 301 -1.14 22.56 14.24
CA VAL A 301 -2.12 21.60 13.70
C VAL A 301 -1.49 20.24 13.40
N LYS A 302 -0.27 20.21 12.84
CA LYS A 302 0.46 18.97 12.55
C LYS A 302 0.87 18.21 13.82
N LEU A 303 1.32 18.91 14.87
CA LEU A 303 1.66 18.32 16.16
C LEU A 303 0.43 17.82 16.93
N ALA A 304 -0.71 18.50 16.76
CA ALA A 304 -2.00 18.11 17.33
C ALA A 304 -2.62 16.85 16.68
N HIS A 305 -1.89 16.12 15.83
CA HIS A 305 -2.36 14.86 15.25
C HIS A 305 -2.61 13.76 16.32
N THR A 306 -1.97 13.84 17.49
CA THR A 306 -2.29 12.99 18.65
C THR A 306 -3.22 13.71 19.64
N GLN A 307 -4.18 12.98 20.22
CA GLN A 307 -5.14 13.54 21.19
C GLN A 307 -4.44 14.21 22.39
N LYS A 308 -3.38 13.59 22.91
CA LYS A 308 -2.61 14.09 24.06
C LYS A 308 -1.92 15.43 23.75
N ALA A 309 -1.36 15.61 22.55
CA ALA A 309 -0.79 16.90 22.12
C ALA A 309 -1.89 17.94 21.82
N ALA A 310 -3.01 17.54 21.23
CA ALA A 310 -4.13 18.43 20.97
C ALA A 310 -4.75 18.99 22.26
N LEU A 311 -4.91 18.15 23.29
CA LEU A 311 -5.35 18.58 24.63
C LEU A 311 -4.35 19.54 25.29
N HIS A 312 -3.04 19.31 25.13
CA HIS A 312 -2.00 20.21 25.63
C HIS A 312 -2.11 21.62 25.02
N ILE A 313 -2.40 21.72 23.72
CA ILE A 313 -2.65 23.01 23.04
C ILE A 313 -3.90 23.71 23.58
N LEU A 314 -4.99 22.96 23.87
CA LEU A 314 -6.19 23.55 24.48
C LEU A 314 -5.95 24.09 25.88
N GLN A 315 -5.11 23.40 26.67
CA GLN A 315 -4.78 23.80 28.03
C GLN A 315 -3.78 24.97 28.07
N THR A 316 -2.99 25.16 27.01
CA THR A 316 -1.98 26.23 26.92
C THR A 316 -2.52 27.43 26.15
N LYS A 317 -2.92 28.48 26.88
CA LYS A 317 -3.61 29.66 26.34
C LYS A 317 -2.83 30.34 25.20
N GLU A 318 -1.50 30.46 25.28
CA GLU A 318 -0.71 31.06 24.19
C GLU A 318 -0.76 30.24 22.90
N LEU A 319 -0.76 28.91 22.99
CA LEU A 319 -0.82 28.02 21.83
C LEU A 319 -2.23 28.02 21.22
N MET A 320 -3.28 28.01 22.04
CA MET A 320 -4.66 28.13 21.57
C MET A 320 -4.87 29.44 20.79
N ASN A 321 -4.39 30.57 21.33
CA ASN A 321 -4.58 31.89 20.72
C ASN A 321 -3.94 32.05 19.32
N LYS A 322 -3.06 31.14 18.91
CA LYS A 322 -2.45 31.10 17.56
C LYS A 322 -3.29 30.33 16.54
N LEU A 323 -4.27 29.54 16.97
CA LEU A 323 -5.12 28.78 16.07
C LEU A 323 -6.27 29.65 15.55
N SER A 324 -6.46 29.67 14.23
CA SER A 324 -7.69 30.18 13.65
C SER A 324 -8.87 29.27 14.01
N LEU A 325 -10.08 29.82 13.91
CA LEU A 325 -11.32 29.06 14.12
C LEU A 325 -11.42 27.84 13.19
N GLY A 326 -10.87 27.91 11.97
CA GLY A 326 -10.82 26.79 11.03
C GLY A 326 -9.93 25.65 11.53
N SER A 327 -8.74 25.97 12.05
CA SER A 327 -7.84 24.98 12.66
C SER A 327 -8.42 24.38 13.94
N ILE A 328 -9.06 25.18 14.79
CA ILE A 328 -9.79 24.70 15.98
C ILE A 328 -10.87 23.68 15.57
N GLN A 329 -11.66 23.98 14.54
CA GLN A 329 -12.69 23.07 14.03
C GLN A 329 -12.10 21.79 13.44
N TYR A 330 -11.00 21.89 12.68
CA TYR A 330 -10.30 20.74 12.12
C TYR A 330 -9.81 19.79 13.22
N LEU A 331 -9.16 20.32 14.25
CA LEU A 331 -8.68 19.53 15.40
C LEU A 331 -9.82 18.93 16.23
N GLY A 332 -10.94 19.65 16.37
CA GLY A 332 -12.16 19.09 16.94
C GLY A 332 -12.74 17.94 16.11
N GLY A 333 -12.69 18.03 14.78
CA GLY A 333 -13.10 16.94 13.89
C GLY A 333 -12.24 15.68 14.04
N MET A 334 -10.96 15.83 14.42
CA MET A 334 -10.05 14.72 14.67
C MET A 334 -10.21 14.08 16.06
N HIS A 335 -10.39 14.88 17.11
CA HIS A 335 -10.31 14.42 18.50
C HIS A 335 -11.58 14.70 19.30
N SER A 336 -12.25 13.64 19.75
CA SER A 336 -13.57 13.77 20.38
C SER A 336 -13.60 14.60 21.66
N GLU A 337 -12.52 14.59 22.45
CA GLU A 337 -12.42 15.42 23.65
C GLU A 337 -12.13 16.89 23.31
N PHE A 338 -11.40 17.14 22.22
CA PHE A 338 -11.18 18.48 21.68
C PHE A 338 -12.49 19.07 21.17
N ALA A 339 -13.31 18.30 20.45
CA ALA A 339 -14.67 18.71 20.07
C ALA A 339 -15.57 19.01 21.28
N VAL A 340 -15.59 18.14 22.29
CA VAL A 340 -16.37 18.38 23.52
C VAL A 340 -15.88 19.64 24.25
N PHE A 341 -14.57 19.93 24.26
CA PHE A 341 -14.05 21.18 24.81
C PHE A 341 -14.53 22.41 24.04
N ILE A 342 -14.45 22.40 22.70
CA ILE A 342 -14.95 23.50 21.86
C ILE A 342 -16.43 23.78 22.13
N LEU A 343 -17.25 22.73 22.20
CA LEU A 343 -18.69 22.83 22.38
C LEU A 343 -19.10 23.29 23.78
N ASN A 344 -18.32 22.94 24.82
CA ASN A 344 -18.54 23.44 26.18
C ASN A 344 -17.98 24.84 26.43
N ASN A 345 -17.03 25.31 25.62
CA ASN A 345 -16.48 26.67 25.72
C ASN A 345 -17.46 27.67 25.09
N PRO A 346 -18.11 28.57 25.85
CA PRO A 346 -19.17 29.43 25.30
C PRO A 346 -18.67 30.34 24.18
N LEU A 347 -17.45 30.89 24.30
CA LEU A 347 -16.88 31.82 23.33
C LEU A 347 -16.58 31.14 22.00
N LEU A 348 -15.95 29.95 22.03
CA LEU A 348 -15.68 29.18 20.81
C LEU A 348 -16.98 28.64 20.20
N CYS A 349 -17.87 28.09 21.01
CA CYS A 349 -19.17 27.59 20.58
C CYS A 349 -20.04 28.69 19.95
N GLU A 350 -19.99 29.93 20.44
CA GLU A 350 -20.76 31.04 19.89
C GLU A 350 -20.30 31.42 18.48
N GLN A 351 -19.01 31.29 18.18
CA GLN A 351 -18.44 31.49 16.84
C GLN A 351 -18.75 30.34 15.85
N LEU A 352 -19.20 29.17 16.31
CA LEU A 352 -19.58 28.06 15.42
C LEU A 352 -20.96 28.26 14.78
N THR A 353 -21.03 28.01 13.48
CA THR A 353 -22.29 27.78 12.75
C THR A 353 -22.84 26.38 13.02
N GLY A 354 -24.14 26.17 12.78
CA GLY A 354 -24.78 24.85 12.90
C GLY A 354 -24.11 23.76 12.05
N THR A 355 -23.64 24.09 10.85
CA THR A 355 -22.92 23.14 9.98
C THR A 355 -21.57 22.72 10.58
N GLN A 356 -20.83 23.65 11.18
CA GLN A 356 -19.56 23.35 11.85
C GLN A 356 -19.76 22.51 13.12
N ILE A 357 -20.85 22.73 13.87
CA ILE A 357 -21.26 21.85 14.98
C ILE A 357 -21.55 20.42 14.48
N LEU A 358 -22.17 20.27 13.30
CA LEU A 358 -22.39 18.95 12.68
C LEU A 358 -21.10 18.30 12.13
N MET A 359 -20.12 19.08 11.71
CA MET A 359 -18.78 18.55 11.37
C MET A 359 -18.11 17.95 12.62
N LEU A 360 -18.17 18.64 13.76
CA LEU A 360 -17.68 18.12 15.05
C LEU A 360 -18.42 16.84 15.48
N ALA A 361 -19.74 16.78 15.26
CA ALA A 361 -20.54 15.59 15.54
C ALA A 361 -20.08 14.32 14.78
N LYS A 362 -19.44 14.47 13.60
CA LYS A 362 -18.86 13.33 12.84
C LYS A 362 -17.63 12.70 13.51
N CYS A 363 -17.03 13.35 14.52
CA CYS A 363 -15.85 12.83 15.20
C CYS A 363 -16.17 11.56 16.00
N SER A 364 -17.25 11.57 16.81
CA SER A 364 -17.67 10.39 17.58
C SER A 364 -19.11 10.44 18.07
N SER A 365 -19.64 9.28 18.44
CA SER A 365 -20.95 9.15 19.10
C SER A 365 -21.03 9.93 20.42
N LYS A 366 -19.91 10.12 21.14
CA LYS A 366 -19.84 10.95 22.37
C LYS A 366 -20.12 12.42 22.05
N VAL A 367 -19.51 12.96 20.98
CA VAL A 367 -19.73 14.35 20.54
C VAL A 367 -21.15 14.53 20.00
N ALA A 368 -21.60 13.61 19.14
CA ALA A 368 -22.96 13.63 18.59
C ALA A 368 -24.03 13.55 19.69
N MET A 369 -23.85 12.69 20.70
CA MET A 369 -24.73 12.61 21.86
C MET A 369 -24.74 13.92 22.66
N HIS A 370 -23.56 14.46 22.98
CA HIS A 370 -23.43 15.72 23.71
C HIS A 370 -24.16 16.88 23.01
N ILE A 371 -24.12 16.95 21.67
CA ILE A 371 -24.86 17.94 20.88
C ILE A 371 -26.37 17.76 21.03
N VAL A 372 -26.91 16.55 20.86
CA VAL A 372 -28.38 16.34 20.93
C VAL A 372 -28.94 16.44 22.35
N SER A 373 -28.13 16.17 23.38
CA SER A 373 -28.52 16.35 24.78
C SER A 373 -28.35 17.78 25.31
N THR A 374 -27.75 18.70 24.53
CA THR A 374 -27.50 20.09 24.96
C THR A 374 -28.36 21.07 24.16
N GLN A 375 -29.40 21.62 24.79
CA GLN A 375 -30.41 22.47 24.13
C GLN A 375 -29.79 23.64 23.32
N LYS A 376 -28.81 24.38 23.89
CA LYS A 376 -28.14 25.50 23.20
C LYS A 376 -27.39 25.06 21.92
N LEU A 377 -26.86 23.83 21.88
CA LEU A 377 -26.21 23.27 20.69
C LEU A 377 -27.24 22.81 19.65
N LEU A 378 -28.31 22.17 20.12
CA LEU A 378 -29.42 21.70 19.30
C LEU A 378 -30.11 22.87 18.56
N GLU A 379 -30.35 23.98 19.24
CA GLU A 379 -30.97 25.20 18.66
C GLU A 379 -30.12 25.86 17.57
N LYS A 380 -28.79 25.70 17.63
CA LYS A 380 -27.87 26.16 16.58
C LYS A 380 -27.87 25.28 15.34
N LEU A 381 -28.40 24.06 15.38
CA LEU A 381 -28.38 23.15 14.23
C LEU A 381 -29.28 23.67 13.08
N PRO A 382 -28.91 23.42 11.80
CA PRO A 382 -29.72 23.83 10.67
C PRO A 382 -31.07 23.09 10.68
N LYS A 383 -32.18 23.85 10.78
CA LYS A 383 -33.54 23.29 10.97
C LYS A 383 -34.00 22.32 9.88
N GLN A 384 -33.42 22.37 8.69
CA GLN A 384 -33.69 21.47 7.57
C GLN A 384 -32.38 21.20 6.84
N SER A 385 -31.78 20.03 7.04
CA SER A 385 -30.56 19.63 6.35
C SER A 385 -30.45 18.10 6.28
N ASP A 386 -30.32 17.56 5.07
CA ASP A 386 -29.97 16.15 4.81
C ASP A 386 -28.73 15.70 5.59
N TYR A 387 -27.82 16.65 5.91
CA TYR A 387 -26.61 16.42 6.68
C TYR A 387 -26.87 15.98 8.12
N LEU A 388 -27.98 16.42 8.75
CA LEU A 388 -28.37 15.94 10.08
C LEU A 388 -28.55 14.42 10.09
N PHE A 389 -29.23 13.90 9.06
CA PHE A 389 -29.47 12.47 8.93
C PHE A 389 -28.18 11.71 8.64
N GLU A 390 -27.35 12.20 7.70
CA GLU A 390 -26.06 11.58 7.37
C GLU A 390 -25.11 11.51 8.59
N VAL A 391 -25.16 12.48 9.50
CA VAL A 391 -24.33 12.53 10.70
C VAL A 391 -24.86 11.59 11.78
N PHE A 392 -26.12 11.76 12.20
CA PHE A 392 -26.63 11.04 13.37
C PHE A 392 -26.97 9.57 13.11
N SER A 393 -27.36 9.19 11.87
CA SER A 393 -27.64 7.79 11.51
C SER A 393 -26.41 6.86 11.62
N ARG A 394 -25.19 7.42 11.61
CA ARG A 394 -23.94 6.68 11.85
C ARG A 394 -23.81 6.15 13.28
N TYR A 395 -24.61 6.65 14.23
CA TYR A 395 -24.52 6.33 15.64
C TYR A 395 -25.88 5.82 16.19
N PRO A 396 -26.12 4.49 16.21
CA PRO A 396 -27.39 3.92 16.64
C PRO A 396 -27.86 4.32 18.05
N SER A 397 -26.92 4.58 18.97
CA SER A 397 -27.21 5.08 20.32
C SER A 397 -27.80 6.50 20.29
N VAL A 398 -27.27 7.38 19.43
CA VAL A 398 -27.76 8.75 19.23
C VAL A 398 -29.15 8.72 18.59
N MET A 399 -29.36 7.90 17.56
CA MET A 399 -30.69 7.74 16.95
C MET A 399 -31.73 7.21 17.94
N THR A 400 -31.37 6.23 18.78
CA THR A 400 -32.24 5.71 19.85
C THR A 400 -32.59 6.81 20.87
N HIS A 401 -31.61 7.61 21.29
CA HIS A 401 -31.86 8.75 22.18
C HIS A 401 -32.79 9.79 21.55
N ILE A 402 -32.60 10.16 20.28
CA ILE A 402 -33.48 11.10 19.56
C ILE A 402 -34.91 10.55 19.45
N ARG A 403 -35.07 9.25 19.14
CA ARG A 403 -36.40 8.61 19.00
C ARG A 403 -37.17 8.55 20.32
N ASN A 404 -36.46 8.38 21.44
CA ASN A 404 -37.02 8.16 22.78
C ASN A 404 -37.19 9.44 23.62
N THR A 405 -36.57 10.57 23.22
CA THR A 405 -36.58 11.81 24.00
C THR A 405 -37.66 12.78 23.48
N PRO A 406 -38.75 13.06 24.24
CA PRO A 406 -39.89 13.83 23.73
C PRO A 406 -39.57 15.28 23.33
N SER A 407 -38.57 15.92 23.97
CA SER A 407 -38.14 17.28 23.57
C SER A 407 -37.51 17.34 22.17
N LEU A 408 -37.08 16.19 21.62
CA LEU A 408 -36.43 16.10 20.31
C LEU A 408 -37.39 15.80 19.15
N ILE A 409 -38.72 15.91 19.34
CA ILE A 409 -39.75 15.64 18.31
C ILE A 409 -39.50 16.39 16.99
N ALA A 410 -39.03 17.64 17.03
CA ALA A 410 -38.73 18.40 15.82
C ALA A 410 -37.58 17.79 15.00
N LEU A 411 -36.50 17.39 15.68
CA LEU A 411 -35.36 16.68 15.06
C LEU A 411 -35.79 15.29 14.57
N LYS A 412 -36.59 14.57 15.35
CA LYS A 412 -37.15 13.26 15.01
C LYS A 412 -37.94 13.30 13.69
N LYS A 413 -38.88 14.25 13.55
CA LYS A 413 -39.67 14.44 12.30
C LYS A 413 -38.78 14.71 11.08
N ASN A 414 -37.72 15.51 11.24
CA ASN A 414 -36.76 15.75 10.17
C ASN A 414 -36.01 14.47 9.75
N LEU A 415 -35.59 13.64 10.71
CA LEU A 415 -34.86 12.39 10.44
C LEU A 415 -35.76 11.31 9.84
N GLU A 416 -36.99 11.15 10.35
CA GLU A 416 -37.99 10.21 9.83
C GLU A 416 -38.35 10.48 8.37
N PHE A 417 -38.41 11.75 7.95
CA PHE A 417 -38.59 12.13 6.55
C PHE A 417 -37.51 11.55 5.61
N PHE A 418 -36.26 11.44 6.08
CA PHE A 418 -35.17 10.83 5.31
C PHE A 418 -35.19 9.29 5.36
N GLU A 419 -35.63 8.69 6.48
CA GLU A 419 -35.81 7.22 6.59
C GLU A 419 -36.91 6.70 5.63
N VAL A 420 -37.98 7.47 5.43
CA VAL A 420 -39.09 7.13 4.52
C VAL A 420 -38.76 7.43 3.04
N HIS A 421 -37.79 8.31 2.77
CA HIS A 421 -37.41 8.71 1.41
C HIS A 421 -35.94 8.44 1.03
N PRO A 422 -35.39 7.22 1.27
CA PRO A 422 -33.98 6.90 1.01
C PRO A 422 -33.61 7.03 -0.47
N ASN A 423 -34.59 6.87 -1.37
CA ASN A 423 -34.42 7.04 -2.80
C ASN A 423 -34.02 8.49 -3.19
N ARG A 424 -34.44 9.51 -2.44
CA ARG A 424 -34.06 10.91 -2.72
C ARG A 424 -32.59 11.14 -2.35
N PHE A 425 -32.17 10.65 -1.19
CA PHE A 425 -30.79 10.71 -0.70
C PHE A 425 -29.83 9.89 -1.57
N GLN A 426 -30.18 8.63 -1.90
CA GLN A 426 -29.39 7.79 -2.80
C GLN A 426 -29.30 8.37 -4.22
N LYS A 427 -30.35 9.03 -4.73
CA LYS A 427 -30.32 9.67 -6.05
C LYS A 427 -29.36 10.85 -6.06
N ASN A 428 -29.36 11.68 -5.03
CA ASN A 428 -28.41 12.79 -4.88
C ASN A 428 -26.96 12.28 -4.79
N LEU A 429 -26.69 11.29 -3.92
CA LEU A 429 -25.34 10.67 -3.82
C LEU A 429 -24.89 10.03 -5.14
N LYS A 430 -25.77 9.30 -5.83
CA LYS A 430 -25.47 8.71 -7.15
C LYS A 430 -25.16 9.79 -8.18
N CYS A 431 -25.92 10.88 -8.22
CA CYS A 431 -25.63 12.03 -9.08
C CYS A 431 -24.26 12.66 -8.76
N CYS A 432 -23.93 12.89 -7.49
CA CYS A 432 -22.60 13.38 -7.10
C CYS A 432 -21.48 12.41 -7.53
N SER A 433 -21.62 11.10 -7.26
CA SER A 433 -20.62 10.11 -7.68
C SER A 433 -20.48 10.00 -9.20
N PHE A 434 -21.57 10.19 -9.95
CA PHE A 434 -21.56 10.20 -11.41
C PHE A 434 -20.87 11.45 -11.96
N ILE A 435 -21.08 12.61 -11.34
CA ILE A 435 -20.38 13.87 -11.68
C ILE A 435 -18.88 13.72 -11.39
N PHE A 436 -18.49 13.19 -10.22
CA PHE A 436 -17.08 12.91 -9.90
C PHE A 436 -16.44 11.90 -10.85
N ALA A 437 -17.16 10.82 -11.22
CA ALA A 437 -16.68 9.85 -12.19
C ALA A 437 -16.50 10.48 -13.58
N LYS A 438 -17.46 11.30 -14.04
CA LYS A 438 -17.34 12.04 -15.31
C LYS A 438 -16.22 13.06 -15.30
N ALA A 439 -16.03 13.82 -14.23
CA ALA A 439 -14.92 14.77 -14.10
C ALA A 439 -13.57 14.03 -14.20
N LYS A 440 -13.47 12.84 -13.60
CA LYS A 440 -12.27 12.00 -13.65
C LYS A 440 -12.01 11.40 -15.04
N THR A 441 -13.05 11.07 -15.82
CA THR A 441 -12.90 10.60 -17.21
C THR A 441 -12.64 11.72 -18.22
N TRP A 442 -13.14 12.94 -17.96
CA TRP A 442 -12.86 14.12 -18.79
C TRP A 442 -11.44 14.68 -18.65
N ALA A 443 -10.78 14.45 -17.51
CA ALA A 443 -9.46 15.03 -17.22
C ALA A 443 -8.33 14.54 -18.15
N GLY A 444 -8.41 13.30 -18.63
CA GLY A 444 -7.37 12.66 -19.44
C GLY A 444 -6.01 12.50 -18.74
N PRO A 445 -5.01 11.88 -19.41
CA PRO A 445 -3.69 11.62 -18.81
C PRO A 445 -2.72 12.81 -18.91
N LYS A 446 -3.18 14.05 -19.09
CA LYS A 446 -2.31 15.23 -19.20
C LYS A 446 -2.07 15.85 -17.82
N THR A 447 -0.80 15.88 -17.41
CA THR A 447 -0.36 16.10 -16.02
C THR A 447 -0.58 17.52 -15.48
N SER A 448 -0.70 18.54 -16.33
CA SER A 448 -0.98 19.92 -15.90
C SER A 448 -2.41 20.11 -15.38
N THR A 449 -3.39 19.48 -16.02
CA THR A 449 -4.81 19.57 -15.60
C THR A 449 -5.05 18.89 -14.26
N LEU A 450 -4.27 17.84 -13.95
CA LEU A 450 -4.46 17.03 -12.74
C LEU A 450 -4.09 17.79 -11.45
N HIS A 451 -3.12 18.70 -11.51
CA HIS A 451 -2.79 19.57 -10.37
C HIS A 451 -3.87 20.63 -10.12
N GLN A 452 -4.42 21.22 -11.20
CA GLN A 452 -5.55 22.15 -11.10
C GLN A 452 -6.82 21.44 -10.60
N LEU A 453 -7.09 20.22 -11.08
CA LEU A 453 -8.19 19.39 -10.57
C LEU A 453 -7.99 18.98 -9.11
N ASN A 454 -6.77 18.66 -8.67
CA ASN A 454 -6.51 18.38 -7.26
C ASN A 454 -6.68 19.63 -6.39
N GLY A 455 -6.30 20.82 -6.87
CA GLY A 455 -6.60 22.10 -6.21
C GLY A 455 -8.11 22.37 -6.13
N VAL A 456 -8.83 22.20 -7.24
CA VAL A 456 -10.30 22.34 -7.26
C VAL A 456 -10.98 21.28 -6.38
N ILE A 457 -10.47 20.05 -6.31
CA ILE A 457 -10.99 18.98 -5.44
C ILE A 457 -10.65 19.25 -3.97
N SER A 458 -9.50 19.85 -3.64
CA SER A 458 -9.22 20.29 -2.27
C SER A 458 -10.13 21.46 -1.87
N ASP A 459 -10.33 22.44 -2.76
CA ASP A 459 -11.29 23.54 -2.54
C ASP A 459 -12.73 23.04 -2.43
N PHE A 460 -13.14 22.05 -3.23
CA PHE A 460 -14.46 21.44 -3.13
C PHE A 460 -14.60 20.60 -1.86
N ARG A 461 -13.54 19.92 -1.41
CA ARG A 461 -13.53 19.26 -0.11
C ARG A 461 -13.68 20.28 1.01
N VAL A 462 -12.91 21.35 1.02
CA VAL A 462 -12.97 22.41 2.05
C VAL A 462 -14.30 23.20 2.02
N LYS A 463 -15.02 23.24 0.88
CA LYS A 463 -16.33 23.94 0.76
C LYS A 463 -17.56 23.03 0.90
N TRP A 464 -17.41 21.70 0.91
CA TRP A 464 -18.53 20.73 0.98
C TRP A 464 -18.32 19.57 1.98
N TRP A 465 -17.26 19.60 2.80
CA TRP A 465 -17.00 18.67 3.91
C TRP A 465 -16.71 19.45 5.20
#